data_AF-A0A8J1M0M4-F1
#
_entry.id   AF-A0A8J1M0M4-F1
#
_cell.length_a   1.000
_cell.length_b   1.000
_cell.length_c   1.000
_cell.angle_alpha   90.00
_cell.angle_beta   90.00
_cell.angle_gamma   90.00
#
_symmetry.space_group_name_H-M   'P 1'
#
loop_
_entity.id
_entity.type
_entity.pdbx_description
1 polymer ?
#
loop_
_entity_poly.entity_id
_entity_poly.type
_entity_poly.pdbx_seq_one_letter_code
_entity_poly.pdbx_strand_id
1 'polypeptide(L)'
;MAEGKPPYTGQYPVEDLIIEAQPPKLQSNTWSQHFVSFLESCLKKDPLERASAEELLQHPFVIQLPPKKIVRAEIEEHLRTLQNLPAKKGLKGVALSKLRRAYDFCTQTSAEQEAALQMALEGFSCY
;
A
#
# COMPACT_ATOMS: atom_id res chain seq x y z
N MET A 1 0.74 -1.52 -6.24
CA MET A 1 1.72 -2.41 -5.58
C MET A 1 1.68 -3.79 -6.19
N ALA A 2 0.56 -4.51 -6.11
CA ALA A 2 0.41 -5.84 -6.69
C ALA A 2 0.70 -5.91 -8.20
N GLU A 3 0.06 -5.06 -9.01
CA GLU A 3 0.16 -5.12 -10.48
C GLU A 3 1.01 -4.00 -11.10
N GLY A 4 1.71 -3.22 -10.26
CA GLY A 4 2.54 -2.09 -10.69
C GLY A 4 1.79 -0.85 -11.20
N LYS A 5 0.53 -0.98 -11.63
CA LYS A 5 -0.33 0.11 -12.12
C LYS A 5 -1.70 0.11 -11.42
N PRO A 6 -2.37 1.27 -11.28
CA PRO A 6 -3.75 1.31 -10.80
C PRO A 6 -4.74 0.81 -11.87
N PRO A 7 -5.98 0.44 -11.45
CA PRO A 7 -7.08 0.23 -12.39
C PRO A 7 -7.29 1.45 -13.30
N TYR A 8 -7.83 1.23 -14.50
CA TYR A 8 -8.15 2.28 -15.49
C TYR A 8 -6.97 3.11 -16.00
N THR A 9 -5.73 2.65 -15.84
CA THR A 9 -4.55 3.34 -16.39
C THR A 9 -4.72 3.60 -17.90
N GLY A 10 -4.68 4.88 -18.31
CA GLY A 10 -4.82 5.30 -19.71
C GLY A 10 -6.26 5.46 -20.23
N GLN A 11 -7.27 5.30 -19.36
CA GLN A 11 -8.67 5.55 -19.67
C GLN A 11 -9.12 6.91 -19.11
N TYR A 12 -10.12 7.54 -19.71
CA TYR A 12 -10.66 8.84 -19.29
C TYR A 12 -12.12 8.99 -19.75
N PRO A 13 -13.02 9.58 -18.94
CA PRO A 13 -12.83 10.04 -17.55
C PRO A 13 -12.77 8.88 -16.54
N VAL A 14 -11.84 8.95 -15.58
CA VAL A 14 -11.62 7.85 -14.62
C VAL A 14 -12.67 7.88 -13.51
N GLU A 15 -13.13 9.07 -13.15
CA GLU A 15 -14.17 9.34 -12.17
C GLU A 15 -15.47 8.59 -12.49
N ASP A 16 -15.95 8.69 -13.73
CA ASP A 16 -17.18 8.03 -14.16
C ASP A 16 -17.02 6.51 -14.13
N LEU A 17 -15.87 5.99 -14.60
CA LEU A 17 -15.55 4.57 -14.51
C LEU A 17 -15.52 4.09 -13.07
N ILE A 18 -14.94 4.88 -12.16
CA ILE A 18 -14.91 4.55 -10.74
C ILE A 18 -16.33 4.54 -10.18
N ILE A 19 -17.22 5.47 -10.56
CA ILE A 19 -18.58 5.62 -10.03
C ILE A 19 -19.54 4.55 -10.58
N GLU A 20 -19.47 4.23 -11.87
CA GLU A 20 -20.43 3.36 -12.53
C GLU A 20 -20.02 1.90 -12.55
N ALA A 21 -18.72 1.61 -12.63
CA ALA A 21 -18.25 0.24 -12.72
C ALA A 21 -18.29 -0.48 -11.36
N GLN A 22 -18.27 -1.81 -11.45
CA GLN A 22 -18.08 -2.68 -10.28
C GLN A 22 -16.70 -2.46 -9.64
N PRO A 23 -16.55 -2.74 -8.33
CA PRO A 23 -15.26 -2.69 -7.66
C PRO A 23 -14.16 -3.43 -8.46
N PRO A 24 -12.99 -2.81 -8.67
CA PRO A 24 -11.93 -3.43 -9.44
C PRO A 24 -11.38 -4.66 -8.72
N LYS A 25 -11.03 -5.69 -9.49
CA LYS A 25 -10.42 -6.93 -9.00
C LYS A 25 -9.03 -7.11 -9.60
N LEU A 26 -8.20 -7.89 -8.91
CA LEU A 26 -6.91 -8.33 -9.43
C LEU A 26 -7.13 -9.13 -10.72
N GLN A 27 -6.30 -8.89 -11.72
CA GLN A 27 -6.34 -9.55 -13.03
C GLN A 27 -5.71 -10.94 -12.99
N SER A 28 -4.71 -11.12 -12.12
CA SER A 28 -4.01 -12.40 -11.94
C SER A 28 -4.64 -13.24 -10.82
N ASN A 29 -4.69 -14.55 -11.01
CA ASN A 29 -5.14 -15.51 -9.98
C ASN A 29 -3.99 -16.03 -9.09
N THR A 30 -2.80 -15.42 -9.19
CA THR A 30 -1.60 -15.83 -8.42
C THR A 30 -1.59 -15.34 -6.97
N TRP A 31 -2.58 -14.53 -6.59
CA TRP A 31 -2.62 -13.87 -5.29
C TRP A 31 -3.31 -14.75 -4.24
N SER A 32 -2.87 -14.63 -2.98
CA SER A 32 -3.48 -15.39 -1.88
C SER A 32 -4.92 -14.97 -1.63
N GLN A 33 -5.75 -15.92 -1.19
CA GLN A 33 -7.16 -15.63 -0.90
C GLN A 33 -7.33 -14.58 0.22
N HIS A 34 -6.43 -14.57 1.20
CA HIS A 34 -6.40 -13.52 2.22
C HIS A 34 -6.15 -12.14 1.62
N PHE A 35 -5.28 -12.01 0.62
CA PHE A 35 -5.04 -10.72 -0.03
C PHE A 35 -6.25 -10.29 -0.87
N VAL A 36 -6.86 -11.21 -1.63
CA VAL A 36 -8.07 -10.93 -2.40
C VAL A 36 -9.22 -10.47 -1.49
N SER A 37 -9.49 -11.21 -0.41
CA SER A 37 -10.51 -10.87 0.59
C SER A 37 -10.26 -9.50 1.23
N PHE A 38 -9.00 -9.17 1.53
CA PHE A 38 -8.64 -7.86 2.08
C PHE A 38 -9.01 -6.72 1.13
N LEU A 39 -8.72 -6.87 -0.17
CA LEU A 39 -9.09 -5.88 -1.18
C LEU A 39 -10.60 -5.77 -1.36
N GLU A 40 -11.34 -6.87 -1.29
CA GLU A 40 -12.80 -6.85 -1.36
C GLU A 40 -13.43 -6.06 -0.20
N SER A 41 -12.86 -6.13 1.01
CA SER A 41 -13.28 -5.28 2.14
C SER A 41 -12.94 -3.80 1.94
N CYS A 42 -11.79 -3.49 1.34
CA CYS A 42 -11.37 -2.11 1.08
C CYS A 42 -12.18 -1.43 -0.04
N LEU A 43 -12.54 -2.19 -1.07
CA LEU A 43 -13.10 -1.67 -2.32
C LEU A 43 -14.63 -1.73 -2.36
N LYS A 44 -15.28 -1.89 -1.19
CA LYS A 44 -16.73 -1.77 -1.08
C LYS A 44 -17.20 -0.39 -1.54
N LYS A 45 -18.17 -0.42 -2.44
CA LYS A 45 -18.76 0.75 -3.09
C LYS A 45 -19.55 1.59 -2.12
N ASP A 46 -20.45 0.94 -1.39
CA ASP A 46 -21.19 1.54 -0.30
C ASP A 46 -20.22 1.88 0.84
N PRO A 47 -20.10 3.17 1.23
CA PRO A 47 -19.28 3.57 2.37
C PRO A 47 -19.71 2.91 3.69
N LEU A 48 -21.00 2.56 3.85
CA LEU A 48 -21.53 1.93 5.07
C LEU A 48 -21.14 0.45 5.16
N GLU A 49 -20.91 -0.22 4.03
CA GLU A 49 -20.42 -1.60 4.00
C GLU A 49 -18.88 -1.69 4.00
N ARG A 50 -18.19 -0.55 3.83
CA ARG A 50 -16.73 -0.52 3.75
C ARG A 50 -16.14 -0.67 5.14
N ALA A 51 -15.23 -1.65 5.27
CA ALA A 51 -14.58 -1.92 6.54
C ALA A 51 -13.78 -0.70 7.05
N SER A 52 -13.84 -0.45 8.35
CA SER A 52 -13.07 0.62 9.01
C SER A 52 -11.58 0.26 9.08
N ALA A 53 -10.75 1.24 9.41
CA ALA A 53 -9.31 0.99 9.61
C ALA A 53 -9.06 -0.03 10.72
N GLU A 54 -9.81 0.06 11.83
CA GLU A 54 -9.73 -0.87 12.96
C GLU A 54 -10.08 -2.29 12.55
N GLU A 55 -11.14 -2.47 11.76
CA GLU A 55 -11.56 -3.77 11.24
C GLU A 55 -10.52 -4.36 10.26
N LEU A 56 -9.98 -3.51 9.37
CA LEU A 56 -8.95 -3.92 8.41
C LEU A 56 -7.64 -4.33 9.08
N LEU A 57 -7.27 -3.70 10.21
CA LEU A 57 -6.10 -4.09 11.00
C LEU A 57 -6.24 -5.48 11.64
N GLN A 58 -7.46 -5.94 11.87
CA GLN A 58 -7.75 -7.30 12.38
C GLN A 58 -7.90 -8.34 11.25
N HIS A 59 -7.85 -7.93 9.99
CA HIS A 59 -8.03 -8.85 8.87
C HIS A 59 -6.87 -9.87 8.78
N PRO A 60 -7.13 -11.16 8.42
CA PRO A 60 -6.11 -12.21 8.31
C PRO A 60 -4.87 -11.81 7.50
N PHE A 61 -5.06 -11.04 6.43
CA PHE A 61 -3.96 -10.53 5.59
C PHE A 61 -2.96 -9.64 6.34
N VAL A 62 -3.42 -8.87 7.34
CA VAL A 62 -2.60 -7.92 8.10
C VAL A 62 -2.04 -8.56 9.36
N ILE A 63 -2.83 -9.39 10.05
CA ILE A 63 -2.39 -10.02 11.31
C ILE A 63 -1.34 -11.13 11.07
N GLN A 64 -1.38 -11.80 9.92
CA GLN A 64 -0.48 -12.92 9.58
C GLN A 64 0.77 -12.45 8.81
N LEU A 65 1.18 -11.20 8.99
CA LEU A 65 2.37 -10.67 8.32
C LEU A 65 3.65 -11.25 8.90
N PRO A 66 4.69 -11.47 8.07
CA PRO A 66 6.01 -11.82 8.56
C PRO A 66 6.56 -10.72 9.49
N PRO A 67 7.45 -11.05 10.43
CA PRO A 67 8.07 -10.07 11.31
C PRO A 67 8.70 -8.92 10.52
N LYS A 68 8.45 -7.67 10.95
CA LYS A 68 8.94 -6.44 10.30
C LYS A 68 10.44 -6.49 9.96
N LYS A 69 11.25 -7.15 10.80
CA LYS A 69 12.69 -7.35 10.60
C LYS A 69 13.03 -8.07 9.29
N ILE A 70 12.23 -9.05 8.89
CA ILE A 70 12.47 -9.85 7.67
C ILE A 70 12.18 -8.98 6.44
N VAL A 71 11.00 -8.38 6.40
CA VAL A 71 10.58 -7.51 5.29
C VAL A 71 11.54 -6.33 5.13
N ARG A 72 12.00 -5.72 6.24
CA ARG A 72 12.99 -4.64 6.19
C ARG A 72 14.31 -5.13 5.59
N ALA A 73 14.83 -6.28 6.02
CA ALA A 73 16.07 -6.83 5.49
C ALA A 73 15.99 -7.09 3.98
N GLU A 74 14.88 -7.67 3.50
CA GLU A 74 14.64 -7.88 2.07
C GLU A 74 14.61 -6.55 1.28
N ILE A 75 13.94 -5.54 1.82
CA ILE A 75 13.91 -4.19 1.22
C ILE A 75 15.32 -3.58 1.17
N GLU A 76 16.08 -3.68 2.26
CA GLU A 76 17.46 -3.18 2.34
C GLU A 76 18.37 -3.86 1.32
N GLU A 77 18.29 -5.18 1.19
CA GLU A 77 19.05 -5.95 0.20
C GLU A 77 18.70 -5.54 -1.24
N HIS A 78 17.40 -5.37 -1.52
CA HIS A 78 16.95 -4.91 -2.82
C HIS A 78 17.48 -3.50 -3.13
N LEU A 79 17.44 -2.58 -2.15
CA LEU A 79 17.97 -1.23 -2.28
C LEU A 79 19.48 -1.22 -2.54
N ARG A 80 20.27 -2.05 -1.83
CA ARG A 80 21.71 -2.21 -2.07
C ARG A 80 22.00 -2.71 -3.48
N THR A 81 21.23 -3.68 -3.96
CA THR A 81 21.35 -4.21 -5.33
C THR A 81 21.13 -3.12 -6.37
N LEU A 82 20.12 -2.26 -6.18
CA LEU A 82 19.85 -1.12 -7.06
C LEU A 82 20.95 -0.06 -7.08
N GLN A 83 21.66 0.13 -5.96
CA GLN A 83 22.81 1.04 -5.87
C GLN A 83 24.04 0.48 -6.60
N ASN A 84 24.27 -0.83 -6.50
CA ASN A 84 25.43 -1.51 -7.08
C ASN A 84 25.24 -1.88 -8.57
N LEU A 85 24.04 -1.73 -9.13
CA LEU A 85 23.78 -1.95 -10.54
C LEU A 85 24.63 -1.00 -11.39
N PRO A 86 25.45 -1.50 -12.34
CA PRO A 86 26.22 -0.66 -13.26
C PRO A 86 25.26 0.32 -13.91
N ALA A 87 25.71 1.57 -14.08
CA ALA A 87 24.88 2.67 -14.57
C ALA A 87 24.34 2.41 -15.98
N LYS A 88 23.27 1.63 -16.10
CA LYS A 88 22.42 1.59 -17.29
C LYS A 88 21.64 2.90 -17.30
N LYS A 89 22.04 3.78 -18.22
CA LYS A 89 21.44 5.08 -18.48
C LYS A 89 19.92 4.92 -18.61
N GLY A 90 19.14 5.54 -17.71
CA GLY A 90 17.73 5.86 -17.99
C GLY A 90 16.64 5.51 -16.96
N LEU A 91 16.88 4.71 -15.90
CA LEU A 91 15.77 4.20 -15.05
C LEU A 91 16.02 4.25 -13.53
N LYS A 92 16.66 5.31 -13.01
CA LYS A 92 17.10 5.34 -11.60
C LYS A 92 16.40 6.36 -10.68
N GLY A 93 15.60 7.31 -11.17
CA GLY A 93 15.08 8.39 -10.32
C GLY A 93 13.84 8.04 -9.48
N VAL A 94 12.81 7.47 -10.12
CA VAL A 94 11.46 7.39 -9.53
C VAL A 94 11.24 6.10 -8.74
N ALA A 95 11.80 4.98 -9.17
CA ALA A 95 11.66 3.69 -8.47
C ALA A 95 12.44 3.68 -7.16
N LEU A 96 13.67 4.21 -7.16
CA LEU A 96 14.51 4.32 -5.97
C LEU A 96 13.92 5.27 -4.92
N SER A 97 13.34 6.39 -5.33
CA SER A 97 12.70 7.32 -4.40
C SER A 97 11.44 6.74 -3.75
N LYS A 98 10.64 5.97 -4.50
CA LYS A 98 9.48 5.23 -3.94
C LYS A 98 9.90 4.17 -2.93
N LEU A 99 10.94 3.38 -3.23
CA LEU A 99 11.46 2.36 -2.31
C LEU A 99 12.10 3.00 -1.06
N ARG A 100 12.84 4.10 -1.22
CA ARG A 100 13.39 4.88 -0.11
C ARG A 100 12.29 5.38 0.83
N ARG A 101 11.21 5.94 0.28
CA ARG A 101 10.07 6.43 1.07
C ARG A 101 9.35 5.31 1.83
N ALA A 102 9.22 4.13 1.23
CA ALA A 102 8.66 2.96 1.91
C ALA A 102 9.55 2.48 3.06
N TYR A 103 10.88 2.46 2.85
CA TYR A 103 11.84 2.15 3.90
C TYR A 103 11.79 3.15 5.05
N ASP A 104 11.78 4.45 4.75
CA ASP A 104 11.72 5.52 5.75
C ASP A 104 10.43 5.42 6.61
N PHE A 105 9.29 5.12 5.97
CA PHE A 105 8.02 4.85 6.66
C PHE A 105 8.11 3.64 7.60
N CYS A 106 8.74 2.55 7.16
CA CYS A 106 8.94 1.36 8.00
C CYS A 106 9.99 1.55 9.10
N THR A 107 10.81 2.61 9.03
CA THR A 107 11.83 2.96 10.03
C THR A 107 11.41 3.99 11.07
N GLN A 108 10.20 4.54 10.96
CA GLN A 108 9.67 5.41 12.00
C GLN A 108 9.76 4.74 13.36
N THR A 109 10.38 5.46 14.29
CA THR A 109 10.60 4.99 15.66
C THR A 109 9.26 4.95 16.41
N SER A 110 9.17 4.12 17.46
CA SER A 110 7.95 3.98 18.28
C SER A 110 7.33 5.31 18.71
N ALA A 111 8.17 6.33 18.97
CA ALA A 111 7.75 7.68 19.34
C ALA A 111 7.06 8.45 18.20
N GLU A 112 7.50 8.28 16.95
CA GLU A 112 6.87 8.91 15.78
C GLU A 112 5.55 8.22 15.41
N GLN A 113 5.46 6.90 15.64
CA GLN A 113 4.22 6.15 15.48
C GLN A 113 3.18 6.51 16.55
N GLU A 114 3.60 6.71 17.81
CA GLU A 114 2.75 7.21 18.89
C GLU A 114 2.29 8.65 18.65
N ALA A 115 3.19 9.54 18.18
CA ALA A 115 2.83 10.91 17.84
C ALA A 115 1.83 10.98 16.66
N ALA A 116 2.00 10.11 15.64
CA ALA A 116 1.05 10.03 14.53
C ALA A 116 -0.30 9.44 14.95
N LEU A 117 -0.32 8.46 15.87
CA LEU A 117 -1.55 7.92 16.45
C LEU A 117 -2.26 8.97 17.33
N GLN A 118 -1.51 9.72 18.13
CA GLN A 118 -2.02 10.81 18.96
C GLN A 118 -2.63 11.92 18.10
N MET A 119 -1.96 12.31 17.01
CA MET A 119 -2.50 13.28 16.04
C MET A 119 -3.73 12.77 15.29
N ALA A 120 -3.83 11.46 15.04
CA ALA A 120 -5.02 10.87 14.43
C ALA A 120 -6.22 10.82 15.38
N LEU A 121 -5.97 10.63 16.68
CA LEU A 121 -7.00 10.58 17.73
C LEU A 121 -7.47 11.97 18.20
N GLU A 122 -6.61 12.99 18.13
CA GLU A 122 -6.97 14.37 18.51
C GLU A 122 -7.83 15.10 17.47
N GLY A 123 -8.07 14.46 16.32
CA GLY A 123 -9.03 14.95 15.32
C GLY A 123 -8.51 16.14 14.54
N PHE A 124 -8.49 16.01 13.21
CA PHE A 124 -8.48 17.19 12.36
C PHE A 124 -9.72 18.01 12.70
N SER A 125 -9.53 19.15 13.38
CA SER A 125 -10.55 20.18 13.45
C SER A 125 -10.82 20.62 12.01
N CYS A 126 -11.92 20.13 11.47
CA CYS A 126 -12.47 20.56 10.19
C CYS A 126 -12.82 22.05 10.33
N TYR A 127 -11.99 22.92 9.78
CA TYR A 127 -12.37 24.27 9.38
C TYR A 127 -12.60 24.29 7.87
#